data_AF-A0A937VZX5-F1
#
_entry.id   AF-A0A937VZX5-F1
#
_cell.length_a   1.000
_cell.length_b   1.000
_cell.length_c   1.000
_cell.angle_alpha   90.00
_cell.angle_beta   90.00
_cell.angle_gamma   90.00
#
_symmetry.space_group_name_H-M   'P 1'
#
loop_
_entity.id
_entity.type
_entity.pdbx_description
1 polymer ?
#
loop_
_entity_poly.entity_id
_entity_poly.type
_entity_poly.pdbx_seq_one_letter_code
_entity_poly.pdbx_strand_id
1 'polypeptide(L)'
;MDITAFAPYASFIPDFPAFCTALQAPRTCCLRVNTLRTTPEVVQALLIAQGYDVMSSPLAPKLLLVDHLSHPGRLREALLGYYHPQAFTSALAARSWRRSLVNWSAISVPRLAVKRRIWRS
;
A
#
# COMPACT_ATOMS: atom_id res chain seq x y z
N MET A 1 -15.49 10.00 -16.58
CA MET A 1 -15.27 10.89 -15.43
C MET A 1 -15.18 12.31 -15.97
N ASP A 2 -15.88 13.26 -15.38
CA ASP A 2 -15.87 14.66 -15.84
C ASP A 2 -14.57 15.35 -15.39
N ILE A 3 -13.73 15.76 -16.34
CA ILE A 3 -12.43 16.39 -16.09
C ILE A 3 -12.59 17.85 -15.68
N THR A 4 -13.72 18.49 -16.01
CA THR A 4 -13.97 19.90 -15.70
C THR A 4 -13.97 20.18 -14.20
N ALA A 5 -14.36 19.19 -13.38
CA ALA A 5 -14.29 19.25 -11.92
C ALA A 5 -12.86 19.46 -11.38
N PHE A 6 -11.82 19.14 -12.17
CA PHE A 6 -10.42 19.28 -11.76
C PHE A 6 -9.76 20.57 -12.27
N ALA A 7 -10.46 21.40 -13.06
CA ALA A 7 -9.93 22.65 -13.60
C ALA A 7 -9.30 23.59 -12.56
N PRO A 8 -9.81 23.72 -11.31
CA PRO A 8 -9.17 24.56 -10.30
C PRO A 8 -7.74 24.12 -9.92
N TYR A 9 -7.40 22.84 -10.12
CA TYR A 9 -6.10 22.28 -9.78
C TYR A 9 -5.01 22.55 -10.83
N ALA A 10 -5.38 23.06 -12.01
CA ALA A 10 -4.44 23.37 -13.08
C ALA A 10 -3.39 24.41 -12.69
N SER A 11 -3.70 25.26 -11.70
CA SER A 11 -2.80 26.33 -11.23
C SER A 11 -1.56 25.84 -10.48
N PHE A 12 -1.58 24.62 -9.93
CA PHE A 12 -0.47 24.09 -9.12
C PHE A 12 -0.01 22.68 -9.53
N ILE A 13 -0.71 22.02 -10.45
CA ILE A 13 -0.25 20.75 -11.03
C ILE A 13 0.68 21.07 -12.22
N PRO A 14 1.98 20.71 -12.17
CA PRO A 14 2.95 21.08 -13.19
C PRO A 14 2.61 20.58 -14.60
N ASP A 15 1.95 19.41 -14.70
CA ASP A 15 1.48 18.82 -15.96
C ASP A 15 0.02 18.37 -15.79
N PHE A 16 -0.89 19.35 -15.91
CA PHE A 16 -2.32 19.12 -15.77
C PHE A 16 -2.92 18.20 -16.85
N PRO A 17 -2.53 18.30 -18.14
CA PRO A 17 -3.00 17.36 -19.17
C PRO A 17 -2.60 15.90 -18.90
N ALA A 18 -1.36 15.64 -18.45
CA ALA A 18 -0.94 14.28 -18.11
C ALA A 18 -1.71 13.75 -16.89
N PHE A 19 -1.97 14.60 -15.89
CA PHE A 19 -2.81 14.24 -14.74
C PHE A 19 -4.22 13.83 -15.16
N CYS A 20 -4.87 14.61 -16.04
CA CYS A 20 -6.21 14.30 -16.54
C CYS A 20 -6.24 12.98 -17.32
N THR A 21 -5.19 12.73 -18.11
CA THR A 21 -5.01 11.47 -18.84
C THR A 21 -4.86 10.29 -17.87
N ALA A 22 -4.08 10.44 -16.81
CA ALA A 22 -3.91 9.40 -15.78
C ALA A 22 -5.20 9.10 -15.00
N LEU A 23 -6.07 10.09 -14.78
CA LEU A 23 -7.38 9.87 -14.16
C LEU A 23 -8.33 9.01 -15.01
N GLN A 24 -8.14 8.98 -16.32
CA GLN A 24 -8.94 8.17 -17.24
C GLN A 24 -8.40 6.73 -17.38
N ALA A 25 -7.14 6.49 -16.99
CA ALA A 25 -6.54 5.18 -17.08
C ALA A 25 -7.24 4.15 -16.17
N PRO A 26 -7.34 2.88 -16.59
CA PRO A 26 -7.80 1.80 -15.73
C PRO A 26 -7.00 1.77 -14.44
N ARG A 27 -7.68 1.60 -13.30
CA ARG A 27 -7.00 1.60 -12.00
C ARG A 27 -6.24 0.31 -11.81
N THR A 28 -4.92 0.40 -11.75
CA THR A 28 -4.09 -0.66 -11.19
C THR A 28 -4.39 -0.80 -9.70
N CYS A 29 -4.78 -2.00 -9.28
CA CYS A 29 -4.98 -2.32 -7.88
C CYS A 29 -3.65 -2.65 -7.22
N CYS A 30 -3.35 -2.02 -6.09
CA CYS A 30 -2.18 -2.38 -5.29
C CYS A 30 -2.62 -3.32 -4.15
N LEU A 31 -1.95 -4.46 -4.05
CA LEU A 31 -2.15 -5.47 -3.02
C LEU A 31 -0.92 -5.52 -2.13
N ARG A 32 -1.12 -5.34 -0.82
CA ARG A 32 -0.07 -5.60 0.18
C ARG A 32 -0.17 -7.03 0.67
N VAL A 33 0.85 -7.82 0.38
CA VAL A 33 0.92 -9.22 0.77
C VAL A 33 1.17 -9.33 2.27
N ASN A 34 0.40 -10.21 2.91
CA ASN A 34 0.56 -10.55 4.31
C ASN A 34 1.66 -11.61 4.46
N THR A 35 2.89 -11.16 4.66
CA THR A 35 4.05 -12.05 4.79
C THR A 35 4.06 -12.93 6.05
N LEU A 36 3.09 -12.75 6.95
CA LEU A 36 2.90 -13.66 8.09
C LEU A 36 2.14 -14.93 7.70
N ARG A 37 1.45 -14.92 6.55
CA ARG A 37 0.60 -16.02 6.09
C ARG A 37 1.06 -16.66 4.78
N THR A 38 1.75 -15.90 3.93
CA THR A 38 2.16 -16.34 2.59
C THR A 38 3.33 -15.52 2.08
N THR A 39 3.82 -15.78 0.86
CA THR A 39 4.83 -14.96 0.20
C THR A 39 4.26 -14.23 -1.03
N PRO A 40 4.88 -13.12 -1.48
CA PRO A 40 4.45 -12.42 -2.68
C PRO A 40 4.41 -13.30 -3.92
N GLU A 41 5.36 -14.22 -4.06
CA GLU A 41 5.49 -15.14 -5.19
C GLU A 41 4.29 -16.11 -5.25
N VAL A 42 3.84 -16.60 -4.08
CA VAL A 42 2.66 -17.48 -3.99
C VAL A 42 1.40 -16.71 -4.40
N VAL A 43 1.21 -15.49 -3.87
CA VAL A 43 0.03 -14.67 -4.23
C VAL A 43 0.06 -14.30 -5.71
N GLN A 44 1.22 -13.97 -6.25
CA GLN A 44 1.41 -13.68 -7.67
C GLN A 44 1.04 -14.89 -8.53
N ALA A 45 1.56 -16.08 -8.22
CA ALA A 45 1.24 -17.30 -8.96
C ALA A 45 -0.26 -17.63 -8.93
N LEU A 46 -0.92 -17.47 -7.78
CA LEU A 46 -2.36 -17.70 -7.64
C LEU A 46 -3.19 -16.75 -8.50
N LEU A 47 -2.84 -15.47 -8.50
CA LEU A 47 -3.55 -14.45 -9.29
C LEU A 47 -3.29 -14.62 -10.80
N ILE A 48 -2.06 -14.95 -11.20
CA ILE A 48 -1.74 -15.29 -12.60
C ILE A 48 -2.52 -16.52 -13.06
N ALA A 49 -2.63 -17.55 -12.23
CA ALA A 49 -3.43 -18.75 -12.53
C ALA A 49 -4.93 -18.45 -12.68
N GLN A 50 -5.41 -17.34 -12.10
CA GLN A 50 -6.78 -16.84 -12.26
C GLN A 50 -6.94 -15.92 -13.49
N GLY A 51 -5.86 -15.70 -14.26
CA GLY A 51 -5.88 -14.88 -15.48
C GLY A 51 -5.65 -13.39 -15.25
N TYR A 52 -5.12 -12.98 -14.09
CA TYR A 52 -4.77 -11.59 -13.83
C TYR A 52 -3.33 -11.27 -14.24
N ASP A 53 -3.13 -10.08 -14.78
CA ASP A 53 -1.81 -9.51 -14.99
C ASP A 53 -1.27 -8.94 -13.68
N VAL A 54 -0.20 -9.56 -13.17
CA VAL A 54 0.40 -9.23 -11.88
C VAL A 54 1.86 -8.87 -12.02
N MET A 55 2.20 -7.66 -11.57
CA MET A 55 3.56 -7.16 -11.51
C MET A 55 4.01 -6.98 -10.06
N SER A 56 5.27 -7.31 -9.77
CA SER A 56 5.88 -6.93 -8.50
C SER A 56 6.20 -5.44 -8.48
N SER A 57 5.95 -4.76 -7.36
CA SER A 57 6.29 -3.35 -7.26
C SER A 57 7.81 -3.15 -7.12
N PRO A 58 8.43 -2.26 -7.91
CA PRO A 58 9.85 -1.93 -7.76
C PRO A 58 10.15 -1.18 -6.46
N LEU A 59 9.14 -0.56 -5.83
CA LEU A 59 9.33 0.27 -4.64
C LEU A 59 9.27 -0.53 -3.33
N ALA A 60 8.62 -1.70 -3.34
CA ALA A 60 8.57 -2.57 -2.18
C ALA A 60 8.26 -4.03 -2.57
N PRO A 61 9.08 -5.00 -2.12
CA PRO A 61 8.95 -6.41 -2.52
C PRO A 61 7.69 -7.10 -2.00
N LYS A 62 6.95 -6.48 -1.07
CA LYS A 62 5.71 -7.02 -0.50
C LYS A 62 4.44 -6.50 -1.21
N LEU A 63 4.61 -5.65 -2.21
CA LEU A 63 3.50 -5.04 -2.94
C LEU A 63 3.41 -5.66 -4.33
N LEU A 64 2.19 -6.06 -4.69
CA LEU A 64 1.84 -6.51 -6.02
C LEU A 64 0.93 -5.47 -6.66
N LEU A 65 1.14 -5.20 -7.94
CA LEU A 65 0.32 -4.36 -8.79
C LEU A 65 -0.47 -5.27 -9.73
N VAL A 66 -1.79 -5.14 -9.72
CA VAL A 66 -2.69 -6.01 -10.49
C VAL A 66 -3.60 -5.13 -11.32
N ASP A 67 -3.55 -5.31 -12.64
CA ASP A 67 -4.43 -4.59 -13.54
C ASP A 67 -5.81 -5.26 -13.62
N HIS A 68 -6.83 -4.44 -13.84
CA HIS A 68 -8.22 -4.89 -14.02
C HIS A 68 -8.83 -5.73 -12.89
N LEU A 69 -8.26 -5.68 -11.68
CA LEU A 69 -8.78 -6.39 -10.51
C LEU A 69 -10.03 -5.69 -9.97
N SER A 70 -11.21 -6.16 -10.38
CA SER A 70 -12.49 -5.48 -10.14
C SER A 70 -13.02 -5.65 -8.71
N HIS A 71 -12.78 -6.79 -8.05
CA HIS A 71 -13.25 -7.04 -6.69
C HIS A 71 -12.17 -7.65 -5.79
N PRO A 72 -11.12 -6.89 -5.43
CA PRO A 72 -9.95 -7.41 -4.74
C PRO A 72 -10.26 -7.91 -3.32
N GLY A 73 -11.39 -7.52 -2.71
CA GLY A 73 -11.83 -8.02 -1.40
C GLY A 73 -12.70 -9.29 -1.45
N ARG A 74 -13.10 -9.75 -2.64
CA ARG A 74 -13.99 -10.91 -2.81
C ARG A 74 -13.27 -12.18 -3.25
N LEU A 75 -11.99 -12.09 -3.59
CA LEU A 75 -11.20 -13.26 -3.94
C LEU A 75 -10.91 -14.11 -2.71
N ARG A 76 -10.78 -15.42 -2.93
CA ARG A 76 -10.54 -16.41 -1.87
C ARG A 76 -9.29 -16.05 -1.06
N GLU A 77 -8.25 -15.60 -1.72
CA GLU A 77 -6.97 -15.20 -1.13
C GLU A 77 -7.14 -13.99 -0.18
N ALA A 78 -8.02 -13.04 -0.53
CA ALA A 78 -8.35 -11.91 0.34
C ALA A 78 -9.12 -12.38 1.58
N LEU A 79 -10.09 -13.28 1.42
CA LEU A 79 -10.85 -13.87 2.54
C LEU A 79 -9.96 -14.71 3.47
N LEU A 80 -8.96 -15.40 2.92
CA LEU A 80 -7.93 -16.11 3.67
C LEU A 80 -6.87 -15.18 4.29
N GLY A 81 -6.95 -13.87 4.05
CA GLY A 81 -6.03 -12.89 4.61
C GLY A 81 -4.61 -12.97 4.05
N TYR A 82 -4.45 -13.45 2.82
CA TYR A 82 -3.15 -13.55 2.13
C TYR A 82 -2.65 -12.19 1.64
N TYR A 83 -3.57 -11.28 1.32
CA TYR A 83 -3.24 -9.90 0.98
C TYR A 83 -4.33 -8.94 1.43
N HIS A 84 -4.00 -7.64 1.43
CA HIS A 84 -4.93 -6.56 1.67
C HIS A 84 -4.89 -5.58 0.50
N PRO A 85 -6.05 -5.24 -0.12
CA PRO A 85 -6.13 -4.16 -1.08
C PRO A 85 -5.78 -2.84 -0.38
N GLN A 86 -4.83 -2.08 -0.91
CA GLN A 86 -4.38 -0.83 -0.30
C GLN A 86 -3.98 0.17 -1.37
N ALA A 87 -4.28 1.46 -1.18
CA ALA A 87 -3.76 2.49 -2.07
C ALA A 87 -2.22 2.46 -2.08
N PHE A 88 -1.61 2.49 -3.27
CA PHE A 88 -0.16 2.42 -3.44
C PHE A 88 0.57 3.51 -2.65
N THR A 89 0.02 4.73 -2.67
CA THR A 89 0.53 5.88 -1.92
C THR A 89 0.53 5.65 -0.40
N SER A 90 -0.52 5.04 0.15
CA SER A 90 -0.59 4.68 1.58
C SER A 90 0.44 3.61 1.95
N ALA A 91 0.68 2.65 1.06
CA ALA A 91 1.71 1.63 1.28
C ALA A 91 3.13 2.20 1.27
N LEU A 92 3.39 3.21 0.41
CA LEU A 92 4.67 3.93 0.39
C LEU A 92 4.90 4.77 1.65
N ALA A 93 3.87 5.43 2.18
CA ALA A 93 3.97 6.20 3.43
C ALA A 93 4.39 5.32 4.63
N ALA A 94 3.87 4.09 4.72
CA ALA A 94 4.29 3.15 5.77
C ALA A 94 5.78 2.76 5.65
N ARG A 95 6.33 2.73 4.43
CA ARG A 95 7.74 2.43 4.19
C ARG A 95 8.65 3.61 4.55
N SER A 96 8.27 4.85 4.21
CA SER A 96 9.08 6.04 4.58
C SER A 96 9.20 6.16 6.10
N TRP A 97 8.12 5.87 6.84
CA TRP A 97 8.14 5.80 8.30
C TRP A 97 9.12 4.73 8.84
N ARG A 98 9.05 3.51 8.29
CA ARG A 98 9.92 2.41 8.76
C ARG A 98 11.41 2.68 8.49
N ARG A 99 11.75 3.41 7.42
CA ARG A 99 13.12 3.89 7.17
C ARG A 99 13.58 4.93 8.18
N SER A 100 12.67 5.78 8.66
CA SER A 100 12.98 6.77 9.71
C SER A 100 13.30 6.10 11.05
N LEU A 101 12.61 5.00 11.40
CA LEU A 101 12.88 4.24 12.64
C LEU A 101 14.25 3.55 12.68
N VAL A 102 14.87 3.25 11.53
CA VAL A 102 16.25 2.72 11.48
C VAL A 102 17.26 3.81 11.91
N ASN A 103 16.88 5.09 11.87
CA ASN A 103 17.71 6.22 12.29
C ASN A 103 17.41 6.70 13.72
N TRP A 104 16.44 6.09 14.41
CA TRP A 104 16.09 6.46 15.80
C TRP A 104 16.96 5.77 16.86
N SER A 105 17.89 4.90 16.46
CA SER A 105 18.93 4.36 17.33
C SER A 105 19.89 5.44 17.87
N ALA A 106 19.87 6.64 17.27
CA ALA A 106 20.74 7.77 17.64
C ALA A 106 20.04 8.83 18.51
N ILE A 107 18.74 8.69 18.80
CA ILE A 107 18.03 9.61 19.70
C ILE A 107 17.88 8.91 21.04
N SER A 108 18.82 9.17 21.94
CA SER A 108 18.74 8.84 23.35
C SER A 108 17.55 9.57 23.98
N VAL A 109 16.36 8.97 23.93
CA VAL A 109 15.23 9.44 24.74
C VAL A 109 15.53 9.01 26.18
N PRO A 110 15.63 9.94 27.16
CA PRO A 110 15.79 9.54 28.55
C PRO A 110 14.59 8.68 28.93
N ARG A 111 14.87 7.44 29.38
CA ARG A 111 13.87 6.55 29.97
C ARG A 111 13.23 7.25 31.15
N LEU A 112 12.05 7.84 30.95
CA LEU A 112 11.15 8.15 32.06
C LEU A 112 10.79 6.83 32.72
N ALA A 113 11.38 6.60 33.90
CA ALA A 113 11.11 5.46 34.75
C ALA A 113 9.64 5.51 35.18
N VAL A 114 8.78 4.79 34.46
CA VAL A 114 7.42 4.48 34.89
C VAL A 114 7.54 3.54 36.10
N LYS A 115 7.50 4.10 37.32
CA LYS A 115 7.27 3.33 38.54
C LYS A 115 5.88 2.68 38.42
N ARG A 116 5.85 1.38 38.13
CA ARG A 116 4.64 0.54 38.29
C ARG A 116 4.27 0.55 39.78
N ARG A 117 3.28 1.35 40.16
CA ARG A 117 2.64 1.26 41.47
C ARG A 117 1.67 0.07 41.41
N ILE A 118 2.11 -1.04 42.00
CA ILE A 118 1.31 -2.23 42.28
C ILE A 118 0.18 -1.81 43.23
N TRP A 119 -1.07 -1.97 42.80
CA TRP A 119 -2.22 -1.94 43.70
C TRP A 119 -2.42 -3.35 44.26
N ARG A 120 -2.25 -3.48 45.58
CA ARG A 120 -2.79 -4.59 46.37
C ARG A 120 -3.72 -3.99 47.42
N SER A 121 -4.88 -4.65 47.56
CA SER A 121 -5.98 -4.49 48.54
C SER A 121 -7.17 -3.77 47.96
#